data_AF-A0A7X9HCI1-F1
#
_entry.id   AF-A0A7X9HCI1-F1
#
_cell.length_a   1.000
_cell.length_b   1.000
_cell.length_c   1.000
_cell.angle_alpha   90.00
_cell.angle_beta   90.00
_cell.angle_gamma   90.00
#
_symmetry.space_group_name_H-M   'P 1'
#
loop_
_entity.id
_entity.type
_entity.pdbx_description
1 polymer ?
#
loop_
_entity_poly.entity_id
_entity_poly.type
_entity_poly.pdbx_seq_one_letter_code
_entity_poly.pdbx_strand_id
1 'polypeptide(L)' 'MISRNLLLELKQILEEEFDLKLTLQEVTDIGAELLAFIETLLKIEAKYNYETKGGNHE' A
#
# COMPACT_ATOMS: atom_id res chain seq x y z
N MET A 1 -1.43 -5.48 10.49
CA MET A 1 -2.19 -6.73 10.19
C MET A 1 -3.35 -6.35 9.29
N ILE A 2 -3.45 -6.93 8.10
CA ILE A 2 -4.51 -6.59 7.14
C ILE A 2 -5.81 -7.26 7.57
N SER A 3 -6.94 -6.55 7.51
CA SER A 3 -8.22 -7.12 7.89
C SER A 3 -8.68 -8.16 6.87
N ARG A 4 -9.37 -9.22 7.34
CA ARG A 4 -9.88 -10.28 6.45
C ARG A 4 -10.85 -9.74 5.40
N ASN A 5 -11.69 -8.76 5.75
CA ASN A 5 -12.64 -8.17 4.81
C ASN A 5 -11.91 -7.42 3.69
N LEU A 6 -10.86 -6.65 4.03
CA LEU A 6 -10.05 -5.96 3.04
C LEU A 6 -9.33 -6.93 2.10
N LEU A 7 -8.87 -8.08 2.61
CA LEU A 7 -8.30 -9.13 1.76
C LEU A 7 -9.33 -9.77 0.83
N LEU A 8 -10.59 -9.89 1.26
CA LEU A 8 -11.67 -10.40 0.39
C LEU A 8 -12.05 -9.38 -0.68
N GLU A 9 -12.11 -8.10 -0.35
CA GLU A 9 -12.31 -7.01 -1.31
C GLU A 9 -11.16 -6.96 -2.33
N LEU A 10 -9.91 -7.01 -1.86
CA LEU A 10 -8.74 -7.07 -2.76
C LEU A 10 -8.80 -8.31 -3.67
N LYS A 11 -9.19 -9.46 -3.14
CA LYS A 11 -9.36 -10.68 -3.94
C LYS A 11 -10.42 -10.48 -5.05
N GLN A 12 -11.55 -9.84 -4.73
CA GLN A 12 -12.59 -9.55 -5.73
C GLN A 12 -12.08 -8.63 -6.82
N ILE A 13 -11.39 -7.55 -6.47
CA ILE A 13 -10.80 -6.62 -7.44
C ILE A 13 -9.81 -7.35 -8.36
N LEU A 14 -8.93 -8.18 -7.79
CA LEU A 14 -7.94 -8.94 -8.57
C LEU A 14 -8.59 -9.96 -9.51
N GLU A 15 -9.74 -10.51 -9.14
CA GLU A 15 -10.50 -11.45 -9.97
C GLU A 15 -11.30 -10.74 -11.06
N GLU A 16 -11.97 -9.62 -10.75
CA GLU A 16 -12.84 -8.90 -11.68
C GLU A 16 -12.06 -8.09 -12.73
N GLU A 17 -11.02 -7.37 -12.29
CA GLU A 17 -10.30 -6.41 -13.14
C GLU A 17 -9.10 -7.02 -13.85
N PHE A 18 -8.56 -8.14 -13.33
CA PHE A 18 -7.33 -8.75 -13.82
C PHE A 18 -7.47 -10.26 -14.14
N ASP A 19 -8.65 -10.86 -13.96
CA ASP A 19 -8.91 -12.30 -14.15
C ASP A 19 -7.95 -13.22 -13.37
N LEU A 20 -7.47 -12.76 -12.20
CA LEU A 20 -6.52 -13.51 -11.38
C LEU A 20 -7.25 -14.35 -10.32
N LYS A 21 -7.17 -15.68 -10.47
CA LYS A 21 -7.74 -16.65 -9.52
C LYS A 21 -6.74 -17.01 -8.44
N LEU A 22 -6.65 -16.14 -7.43
CA LEU A 22 -5.68 -16.27 -6.33
C LEU A 22 -6.30 -16.88 -5.08
N THR A 23 -5.49 -17.61 -4.32
CA THR A 23 -5.81 -18.05 -2.95
C THR A 23 -5.77 -16.86 -1.98
N LEU A 24 -6.39 -17.01 -0.81
CA LEU A 24 -6.34 -15.95 0.22
C LEU A 24 -4.91 -15.69 0.72
N GLN A 25 -4.03 -16.70 0.68
CA GLN A 25 -2.63 -16.54 1.03
C GLN A 25 -1.90 -15.65 0.01
N GLU A 26 -2.04 -15.93 -1.28
CA GLU A 26 -1.44 -15.10 -2.34
C GLU A 26 -1.95 -13.66 -2.31
N VAL A 27 -3.25 -13.46 -2.03
CA VAL A 27 -3.83 -12.12 -1.85
C VAL A 27 -3.25 -11.41 -0.62
N THR A 28 -2.93 -12.17 0.44
CA THR A 28 -2.26 -11.61 1.63
C THR A 28 -0.85 -11.13 1.30
N ASP A 29 -0.11 -11.91 0.52
CA ASP A 29 1.26 -11.57 0.12
C ASP A 29 1.27 -10.30 -0.76
N ILE A 30 0.33 -10.20 -1.73
CA ILE A 30 0.15 -8.99 -2.54
C ILE A 30 -0.25 -7.79 -1.67
N GLY A 31 -1.21 -7.97 -0.76
CA GLY A 31 -1.65 -6.91 0.14
C GLY A 31 -0.52 -6.39 1.04
N ALA A 32 0.38 -7.27 1.47
CA ALA A 32 1.56 -6.89 2.25
C ALA A 32 2.54 -6.05 1.43
N GLU A 33 2.79 -6.42 0.18
CA GLU A 33 3.66 -5.66 -0.73
C GLU A 33 3.10 -4.27 -1.04
N LEU A 34 1.79 -4.18 -1.33
CA LEU A 34 1.11 -2.90 -1.55
C LEU A 34 1.20 -1.98 -0.33
N LEU A 35 1.03 -2.53 0.88
CA LEU A 35 1.16 -1.77 2.11
C LEU A 35 2.58 -1.24 2.29
N ALA A 36 3.60 -2.09 2.09
CA ALA A 36 5.01 -1.69 2.19
C ALA A 36 5.38 -0.59 1.19
N PHE A 37 4.83 -0.66 -0.02
CA PHE A 37 5.00 0.37 -1.03
C PHE A 37 4.40 1.72 -0.59
N ILE A 38 3.16 1.72 -0.10
CA ILE A 38 2.50 2.94 0.39
C ILE A 38 3.25 3.53 1.60
N GLU A 39 3.69 2.70 2.54
CA GLU A 39 4.50 3.15 3.68
C GLU A 39 5.81 3.81 3.22
N THR A 40 6.42 3.31 2.16
CA THR A 40 7.63 3.88 1.58
C THR A 40 7.34 5.25 0.95
N LEU A 41 6.25 5.38 0.19
CA LEU A 41 5.84 6.67 -0.38
C LEU A 41 5.56 7.72 0.71
N LEU A 42 4.86 7.34 1.78
CA LEU A 42 4.58 8.24 2.90
C LEU A 42 5.86 8.70 3.60
N LYS A 43 6.87 7.83 3.75
CA LYS A 43 8.18 8.22 4.31
C LYS A 43 8.92 9.21 3.41
N ILE A 44 8.87 9.01 2.10
CA ILE A 44 9.48 9.92 1.12
C ILE A 44 8.78 11.28 1.18
N GLU A 45 7.44 11.30 1.16
CA GLU A 45 6.66 12.53 1.25
C GLU A 45 6.92 13.28 2.56
N ALA A 46 6.95 12.58 3.69
CA ALA A 46 7.26 13.18 4.99
C ALA A 46 8.65 13.82 5.01
N LYS A 47 9.66 13.15 4.43
CA LYS A 47 11.02 13.69 4.31
C LYS A 47 11.04 14.94 3.42
N TYR A 48 10.41 14.88 2.25
CA TYR A 48 10.34 16.01 1.33
C TYR A 48 9.64 17.23 1.96
N ASN A 49 8.53 17.01 2.68
CA ASN A 49 7.80 18.07 3.36
C ASN A 49 8.59 18.70 4.53
N TYR A 50 9.47 17.94 5.20
CA TYR A 50 10.36 18.47 6.23
C TYR A 50 11.47 19.34 5.64
N GLU A 51 12.10 18.88 4.55
CA GLU A 51 13.20 19.59 3.87
C GLU A 51 12.72 20.88 3.17
N THR A 52 11.48 20.92 2.69
CA THR A 52 10.92 22.09 1.99
C THR A 52 10.29 23.14 2.91
N LYS A 53 9.87 22.78 4.15
CA LYS A 53 9.28 23.72 5.12
C LYS A 53 10.23 24.20 6.21
N GLY A 54 11.38 23.54 6.41
CA GLY A 54 12.39 23.90 7.41
C GLY A 54 13.46 24.89 6.94
N GLY A 55 13.37 25.40 5.71
CA GLY A 55 14.45 26.15 5.05
C GLY A 55 14.35 27.69 5.07
N ASN A 56 13.54 28.30 5.94
CA ASN A 56 13.56 29.76 6.17
C ASN A 56 13.99 30.04 7.62
N HIS A 57 15.26 29.82 7.90
CA HIS A 57 15.97 30.46 9.01
C HIS A 57 17.27 31.05 8.45
N GLU A 58 17.13 32.20 7.80
CA GLU A 58 18.19 33.22 7.68
C GLU A 58 17.65 34.53 8.25
#